data_AF-A0A434Z5P5-F1
#
_entry.id   AF-A0A434Z5P5-F1
#
_cell.length_a   1.000
_cell.length_b   1.000
_cell.length_c   1.000
_cell.angle_alpha   90.00
_cell.angle_beta   90.00
_cell.angle_gamma   90.00
#
_symmetry.space_group_name_H-M   'P 1'
#
loop_
_entity.id
_entity.type
_entity.pdbx_description
1 polymer ?
#
loop_
_entity_poly.entity_id
_entity_poly.type
_entity_poly.pdbx_seq_one_letter_code
_entity_poly.pdbx_strand_id
1 'polypeptide(L)'
;LDNAAAQYLAAGQSVVEHYTVTVDDGHGSTATQVVAVTITGTEDVVSITTADATGSVVEDAPTTPDLTDSLNAAGTIAFNDVDLIDGHTASFAATA
;
A
#
# COMPACT_ATOMS: atom_id res chain seq x y z
N LEU A 1 -15.14 7.25 15.24
CA LEU A 1 -14.57 6.41 14.17
C LEU A 1 -13.31 7.11 13.66
N ASP A 2 -12.16 6.48 13.85
CA ASP A 2 -10.92 6.92 13.21
C ASP A 2 -10.83 6.21 11.86
N ASN A 3 -11.01 6.94 10.77
CA ASN A 3 -10.98 6.36 9.43
C ASN A 3 -9.63 5.69 9.13
N ALA A 4 -8.53 6.26 9.65
CA ALA A 4 -7.19 5.71 9.42
C ALA A 4 -7.00 4.33 10.07
N ALA A 5 -7.76 4.03 11.12
CA ALA A 5 -7.65 2.77 11.86
C ALA A 5 -8.33 1.58 11.16
N ALA A 6 -9.10 1.79 10.09
CA ALA A 6 -9.75 0.73 9.31
C ALA A 6 -9.32 0.72 7.83
N GLN A 7 -8.48 1.67 7.43
CA GLN A 7 -8.16 1.92 6.02
C GLN A 7 -7.34 0.81 5.37
N TYR A 8 -6.74 -0.07 6.17
CA TYR A 8 -5.96 -1.23 5.70
C TYR A 8 -6.80 -2.41 5.19
N LEU A 9 -8.13 -2.35 5.35
CA LEU A 9 -9.04 -3.45 5.03
C LEU A 9 -9.39 -3.47 3.55
N ALA A 10 -8.94 -4.51 2.85
CA ALA A 10 -9.35 -4.80 1.48
C ALA A 10 -10.83 -5.25 1.41
N ALA A 11 -11.40 -5.32 0.21
CA ALA A 11 -12.73 -5.86 0.00
C ALA A 11 -12.87 -7.30 0.48
N GLY A 12 -14.00 -7.54 1.15
CA GLY A 12 -14.29 -8.82 1.80
C GLY A 12 -13.63 -8.97 3.17
N GLN A 13 -12.72 -8.06 3.58
CA GLN A 13 -12.25 -7.98 4.96
C GLN A 13 -13.21 -7.14 5.81
N SER A 14 -13.26 -7.42 7.11
CA SER A 14 -14.09 -6.67 8.03
C SER A 14 -13.50 -6.68 9.44
N VAL A 15 -13.76 -5.62 10.19
CA VAL A 15 -13.46 -5.51 11.61
C VAL A 15 -14.71 -5.13 12.39
N VAL A 16 -14.82 -5.57 13.64
CA VAL A 16 -15.93 -5.20 14.52
C VAL A 16 -15.39 -4.29 15.61
N GLU A 17 -15.94 -3.08 15.69
CA GLU A 17 -15.66 -2.11 16.74
C GLU A 17 -16.78 -2.12 17.77
N HIS A 18 -16.40 -2.01 19.05
CA HIS A 18 -17.34 -2.03 20.16
C HIS A 18 -17.38 -0.66 20.84
N TYR A 19 -18.57 -0.06 20.86
CA TYR A 19 -18.81 1.25 21.46
C TYR A 19 -19.73 1.13 22.66
N THR A 20 -19.28 1.63 23.80
CA THR A 20 -20.09 1.67 25.02
C THR A 20 -20.95 2.93 25.03
N VAL A 21 -22.27 2.75 25.03
CA VAL A 21 -23.24 3.83 25.13
C VAL A 21 -23.84 3.83 26.54
N THR A 22 -23.76 4.98 27.20
CA THR A 22 -24.41 5.20 28.50
C THR A 22 -25.57 6.17 28.31
N VAL A 23 -26.75 5.79 28.78
CA VAL A 23 -27.96 6.62 28.79
C VAL A 23 -28.25 6.99 30.25
N ASP A 24 -28.47 8.28 30.49
CA ASP A 24 -28.86 8.83 31.78
C ASP A 24 -30.32 9.29 31.69
N ASP A 25 -31.15 8.90 32.66
CA ASP A 25 -32.58 9.24 32.68
C ASP A 25 -32.89 10.61 33.31
N GLY A 26 -31.87 11.33 33.79
CA GLY A 26 -31.96 12.62 34.48
C GLY A 26 -32.50 12.52 35.91
N HIS A 27 -32.81 11.32 36.39
CA HIS A 27 -33.39 11.04 37.71
C HIS A 27 -32.46 10.21 38.60
N GLY A 28 -31.17 10.13 38.21
CA GLY A 28 -30.11 9.49 38.98
C GLY A 28 -29.84 8.04 38.61
N SER A 29 -30.50 7.50 37.58
CA SER A 29 -30.20 6.17 37.04
C SER A 29 -29.50 6.29 35.68
N THR A 30 -28.53 5.42 35.46
CA THR A 30 -27.89 5.25 34.14
C THR A 30 -28.00 3.80 33.69
N ALA A 31 -28.07 3.60 32.38
CA ALA A 31 -28.03 2.30 31.73
C ALA A 31 -26.92 2.28 30.68
N THR A 32 -26.16 1.20 30.62
CA THR A 32 -25.03 1.05 29.69
C THR A 32 -25.29 -0.10 28.74
N GLN A 33 -25.02 0.11 27.45
CA GLN A 33 -25.14 -0.91 26.40
C GLN A 33 -23.91 -0.86 25.49
N VAL A 34 -23.39 -2.03 25.13
CA VAL A 34 -22.36 -2.14 24.09
C VAL A 34 -23.04 -2.24 22.73
N VAL A 35 -22.63 -1.37 21.81
CA VAL A 35 -23.03 -1.36 20.40
C VAL A 35 -21.86 -1.90 19.58
N ALA A 36 -22.11 -2.95 18.81
CA ALA A 36 -21.14 -3.48 17.86
C ALA A 36 -21.37 -2.83 16.48
N VAL A 37 -20.30 -2.28 15.91
CA VAL A 37 -20.28 -1.69 14.56
C VAL A 37 -19.38 -2.55 13.71
N THR A 38 -19.91 -3.10 12.61
CA THR A 38 -19.11 -3.84 11.63
C THR A 38 -18.66 -2.88 10.54
N ILE A 39 -17.35 -2.83 10.30
CA ILE A 39 -16.74 -2.06 9.23
C ILE A 39 -16.25 -3.06 8.21
N THR A 40 -16.68 -2.89 6.96
CA THR A 40 -16.27 -3.73 5.83
C THR A 40 -15.36 -2.91 4.93
N GLY A 41 -14.20 -3.47 4.60
CA GLY A 41 -13.23 -2.87 3.70
C GLY A 41 -13.72 -2.80 2.26
N THR A 42 -13.05 -1.97 1.47
CA THR A 42 -13.22 -1.83 0.02
C THR A 42 -11.83 -1.91 -0.62
N GLU A 43 -11.73 -2.38 -1.87
CA GLU A 43 -10.46 -2.32 -2.58
C GLU A 43 -10.10 -0.86 -2.89
N ASP A 44 -8.95 -0.42 -2.40
CA ASP A 44 -8.28 0.78 -2.87
C ASP A 44 -7.49 0.44 -4.15
N VAL A 45 -7.47 1.36 -5.11
CA VAL A 45 -6.75 1.12 -6.38
C VAL A 45 -5.27 1.42 -6.19
N VAL A 46 -4.41 0.42 -6.47
CA VAL A 46 -2.95 0.62 -6.53
C VAL A 46 -2.57 1.81 -7.42
N SER A 47 -1.74 2.70 -6.88
CA SER A 47 -1.13 3.78 -7.66
C SER A 47 0.33 3.46 -7.94
N ILE A 48 0.67 3.41 -9.23
CA ILE A 48 2.05 3.22 -9.69
C ILE A 48 2.60 4.59 -10.08
N THR A 49 3.71 4.98 -9.44
CA THR A 49 4.43 6.19 -9.82
C THR A 49 5.85 5.83 -10.21
N THR A 50 6.28 6.42 -11.33
CA THR A 50 7.65 6.35 -11.83
C THR A 50 8.16 7.77 -11.97
N ALA A 51 9.35 8.06 -11.47
CA ALA A 51 10.12 9.15 -12.04
C ALA A 51 10.62 8.68 -13.42
N ASP A 52 10.69 9.57 -14.42
CA ASP A 52 11.31 9.25 -15.71
C ASP A 52 12.76 8.78 -15.46
N ALA A 53 12.97 7.47 -15.44
CA ALA A 53 14.29 6.88 -15.27
C ALA A 53 14.91 6.74 -16.66
N THR A 54 15.62 7.79 -17.11
CA THR A 54 16.46 7.68 -18.30
C THR A 54 17.82 7.12 -17.89
N GLY A 55 18.15 5.95 -18.43
CA GLY A 55 19.46 5.32 -18.28
C GLY A 55 20.02 5.01 -19.65
N SER A 56 21.28 5.37 -19.91
CA SER A 56 22.00 4.98 -21.12
C SER A 56 23.17 4.11 -20.71
N VAL A 57 23.30 2.97 -21.37
CA VAL A 57 24.50 2.15 -21.31
C VAL A 57 25.28 2.37 -22.61
N VAL A 58 26.60 2.51 -22.53
CA VAL A 58 27.48 2.65 -23.69
C VAL A 58 28.33 1.38 -23.73
N GLU A 59 28.27 0.65 -24.84
CA GLU A 59 29.16 -0.49 -25.09
C GLU A 59 30.61 -0.03 -25.14
N ASP A 60 31.52 -0.83 -24.58
CA ASP A 60 32.95 -0.51 -24.58
C ASP A 60 33.49 -0.30 -26.00
N ALA A 61 34.46 0.62 -26.13
CA ALA A 61 35.14 0.84 -27.38
C ALA A 61 36.00 -0.38 -27.73
N PRO A 62 36.07 -0.81 -28.99
CA PRO A 62 36.75 -2.05 -29.41
C PRO A 62 38.25 -2.13 -29.08
N THR A 63 38.85 -1.08 -28.52
CA THR A 63 40.27 -0.97 -28.20
C THR A 63 40.63 -1.25 -26.73
N THR A 64 39.65 -1.42 -25.82
CA THR A 64 39.90 -1.63 -24.38
C THR A 64 38.94 -2.62 -23.69
N PRO A 65 38.72 -3.84 -24.22
CA PRO A 65 37.81 -4.81 -23.63
C PRO A 65 38.20 -5.19 -22.21
N ASP A 66 37.49 -4.62 -21.23
CA ASP A 66 37.58 -4.99 -19.82
C ASP A 66 36.36 -5.83 -19.44
N LEU A 67 36.59 -7.11 -19.11
CA LEU A 67 35.53 -8.04 -18.68
C LEU A 67 34.94 -7.70 -17.30
N THR A 68 35.49 -6.70 -16.62
CA THR A 68 34.95 -6.15 -15.37
C THR A 68 34.02 -4.96 -15.60
N ASP A 69 33.86 -4.49 -16.85
CA ASP A 69 32.99 -3.37 -17.16
C ASP A 69 31.52 -3.80 -17.07
N SER A 70 30.81 -3.24 -16.08
CA SER A 70 29.42 -3.58 -15.80
C SER A 70 28.55 -2.43 -16.28
N LEU A 71 27.90 -2.63 -17.44
CA LEU A 71 26.94 -1.70 -18.00
C LEU A 71 25.66 -1.72 -17.15
N ASN A 72 25.55 -0.79 -16.21
CA ASN A 72 24.42 -0.71 -15.28
C ASN A 72 23.51 0.47 -15.65
N ALA A 73 22.21 0.21 -15.78
CA ALA A 73 21.17 1.22 -15.75
C ALA A 73 20.31 0.97 -14.50
N ALA A 74 20.02 2.03 -13.75
CA ALA A 74 19.22 1.96 -12.52
C ALA A 74 18.01 2.89 -12.61
N GLY A 75 16.93 2.48 -11.94
CA GLY A 75 15.69 3.24 -11.80
C GLY A 75 14.87 2.70 -10.64
N THR A 76 13.90 3.46 -10.18
CA THR A 76 13.02 3.08 -9.06
C THR A 76 11.58 2.98 -9.55
N ILE A 77 10.89 1.89 -9.20
CA ILE A 77 9.45 1.74 -9.34
C ILE A 77 8.84 1.80 -7.93
N ALA A 78 7.92 2.73 -7.71
CA ALA A 78 7.20 2.84 -6.44
C ALA A 78 5.75 2.39 -6.63
N PHE A 79 5.31 1.51 -5.74
CA PHE A 79 3.92 1.10 -5.59
C PHE A 79 3.39 1.73 -4.31
N ASN A 80 2.22 2.34 -4.38
CA ASN A 80 1.53 2.81 -3.20
C ASN A 80 0.14 2.18 -3.17
N ASP A 81 -0.05 1.34 -2.17
CA ASP A 81 -1.32 0.71 -1.86
C ASP A 81 -1.52 0.74 -0.35
N VAL A 82 -2.77 0.94 0.05
CA VAL A 82 -3.19 1.01 1.43
C VAL A 82 -3.62 -0.38 1.92
N ASP A 83 -4.10 -1.23 1.02
CA ASP A 83 -4.59 -2.56 1.35
C ASP A 83 -3.46 -3.50 1.73
N LEU A 84 -3.58 -4.14 2.90
CA LEU A 84 -2.49 -4.96 3.49
C LEU A 84 -2.19 -6.24 2.72
N ILE A 85 -3.09 -6.70 1.88
CA ILE A 85 -3.02 -8.01 1.22
C ILE A 85 -2.61 -7.94 -0.25
N ASP A 86 -2.29 -6.74 -0.73
CA ASP A 86 -1.98 -6.52 -2.14
C ASP A 86 -0.59 -7.02 -2.52
N GLY A 87 -0.52 -7.64 -3.70
CA GLY A 87 0.70 -8.13 -4.30
C GLY A 87 1.15 -7.23 -5.43
N HIS A 88 2.41 -6.82 -5.44
CA HIS A 88 2.98 -6.03 -6.53
C HIS A 88 4.12 -6.79 -7.21
N THR A 89 4.16 -6.73 -8.54
CA THR A 89 5.23 -7.33 -9.34
C THR A 89 5.81 -6.32 -10.31
N ALA A 90 7.14 -6.22 -10.37
CA ALA A 90 7.87 -5.47 -11.37
C ALA A 90 8.80 -6.42 -12.15
N SER A 91 8.90 -6.22 -13.46
CA SER A 91 9.79 -6.99 -14.34
C SER A 91 10.51 -6.07 -15.31
N PHE A 92 11.76 -6.38 -15.62
CA PHE A 92 12.52 -5.73 -16.68
C PHE A 92 12.78 -6.72 -17.81
N ALA A 93 12.78 -6.24 -19.05
CA ALA A 93 13.17 -7.00 -20.23
C ALA A 93 14.16 -6.15 -21.03
N ALA A 94 15.41 -6.58 -21.10
CA ALA A 94 16.39 -5.98 -21.99
C ALA A 94 16.07 -6.41 -23.43
N THR A 95 16.07 -5.45 -24.36
CA THR A 95 15.99 -5.75 -25.79
C THR A 95 17.40 -5.62 -26.35
N ALA A 96 17.88 -6.67 -27.02
CA ALA A 96 19.18 -6.70 -27.71
C ALA A 96 19.08 -6.00 -29.07
#